data_AF-A0A2D5X466-F1
#
_entry.id   AF-A0A2D5X466-F1
#
_cell.length_a   1.000
_cell.length_b   1.000
_cell.length_c   1.000
_cell.angle_alpha   90.00
_cell.angle_beta   90.00
_cell.angle_gamma   90.00
#
_symmetry.space_group_name_H-M   'P 1'
#
loop_
_entity.id
_entity.type
_entity.pdbx_description
1 polymer ?
#
loop_
_entity_poly.entity_id
_entity_poly.type
_entity_poly.pdbx_seq_one_letter_code
_entity_poly.pdbx_strand_id
1 'polypeptide(L)'
;MITVYLAYAETAQRQHYKPLTVKAGTTLYEALAQAGWLSQFAELAVWCEQMVEVEVPKAKLWHVGVYAQKQPLSYQLQAYDRIEVYRSLNADPMSQRKSKSVAKSSN
;
A
#
# COMPACT_ATOMS: atom_id res chain seq x y z
N MET A 1 0.21 -9.70 -20.65
CA MET A 1 0.76 -8.68 -19.75
C MET A 1 -0.20 -7.51 -19.77
N ILE A 2 -0.57 -6.98 -18.61
CA ILE A 2 -1.44 -5.80 -18.48
C ILE A 2 -0.64 -4.67 -17.86
N THR A 3 -0.95 -3.43 -18.25
CA THR A 3 -0.32 -2.24 -17.67
C THR A 3 -1.27 -1.66 -16.63
N VAL A 4 -0.77 -1.47 -15.42
CA VAL A 4 -1.50 -0.84 -14.31
C VAL A 4 -0.72 0.38 -13.83
N TYR A 5 -1.40 1.28 -13.14
CA TYR A 5 -0.82 2.51 -12.62
C TYR A 5 -0.95 2.52 -11.11
N LEU A 6 0.18 2.65 -10.44
CA LEU A 6 0.22 2.78 -9.00
C LEU A 6 0.39 4.25 -8.63
N ALA A 7 -0.52 4.74 -7.80
CA ALA A 7 -0.51 6.07 -7.22
C ALA A 7 -0.51 5.95 -5.70
N TYR A 8 0.46 6.54 -5.02
CA TYR A 8 0.55 6.55 -3.57
C TYR A 8 0.81 7.97 -3.07
N ALA A 9 -0.10 8.46 -2.24
CA ALA A 9 0.06 9.73 -1.55
C ALA A 9 0.60 9.49 -0.14
N GLU A 10 1.93 9.39 0.00
CA GLU A 10 2.62 9.25 1.30
C GLU A 10 2.31 10.46 2.19
N THR A 11 2.36 11.66 1.63
CA THR A 11 2.01 12.91 2.31
C THR A 11 1.21 13.81 1.39
N ALA A 12 0.54 14.83 1.95
CA ALA A 12 -0.16 15.84 1.15
C ALA A 12 0.77 16.55 0.13
N GLN A 13 2.08 16.49 0.34
CA GLN A 13 3.10 17.12 -0.49
C GLN A 13 3.89 16.12 -1.35
N ARG A 14 3.80 14.81 -1.08
CA ARG A 14 4.52 13.76 -1.81
C ARG A 14 3.56 12.70 -2.33
N GLN A 15 3.45 12.70 -3.65
CA GLN A 15 2.71 11.71 -4.41
C GLN A 15 3.71 10.93 -5.28
N HIS A 16 3.62 9.62 -5.21
CA HIS A 16 4.36 8.69 -6.04
C HIS A 16 3.40 8.15 -7.10
N TYR A 17 3.77 8.30 -8.37
CA TYR A 17 3.03 7.71 -9.48
C TYR A 17 3.97 6.90 -10.34
N LYS A 18 3.63 5.64 -10.58
CA LYS A 18 4.47 4.73 -11.36
C LYS A 18 3.61 3.75 -12.18
N PRO A 19 3.84 3.63 -13.49
CA PRO A 19 3.28 2.53 -14.27
C PRO A 19 4.03 1.23 -13.97
N LEU A 20 3.28 0.12 -13.89
CA LEU A 20 3.81 -1.23 -13.71
C LEU A 20 3.14 -2.17 -14.70
N THR A 21 3.94 -3.04 -15.31
CA THR A 21 3.42 -4.10 -16.16
C THR A 21 3.41 -5.40 -15.38
N VAL A 22 2.22 -5.99 -15.23
CA VAL A 22 2.00 -7.25 -14.49
C VAL A 22 1.35 -8.31 -15.38
N LYS A 23 1.26 -9.55 -14.90
CA LYS A 23 0.53 -10.60 -15.63
C LYS A 23 -0.97 -10.35 -15.50
N ALA A 24 -1.75 -10.80 -16.49
CA ALA A 24 -3.20 -10.75 -16.36
C ALA A 24 -3.63 -11.69 -15.22
N GLY A 25 -4.56 -11.24 -14.38
CA GLY A 25 -4.97 -11.98 -13.18
C GLY A 25 -4.06 -11.76 -11.96
N THR A 26 -3.03 -10.93 -12.06
CA THR A 26 -2.25 -10.49 -10.89
C THR A 26 -3.17 -9.72 -9.94
N THR A 27 -3.06 -10.03 -8.66
CA THR A 27 -3.85 -9.38 -7.60
C THR A 27 -3.27 -8.02 -7.23
N LEU A 28 -4.08 -7.18 -6.59
CA LEU A 28 -3.64 -5.88 -6.09
C LEU A 28 -2.43 -6.00 -5.15
N TYR A 29 -2.44 -6.98 -4.23
CA TYR A 29 -1.32 -7.25 -3.33
C TYR A 29 -0.04 -7.62 -4.09
N GLU A 30 -0.11 -8.55 -5.03
CA GLU A 30 1.04 -8.99 -5.83
C GLU A 30 1.62 -7.84 -6.67
N ALA A 31 0.78 -6.96 -7.22
CA ALA A 31 1.26 -5.80 -7.96
C ALA A 31 2.01 -4.81 -7.06
N LEU A 32 1.55 -4.58 -5.83
CA LEU A 32 2.28 -3.76 -4.86
C LEU A 32 3.62 -4.39 -4.46
N ALA A 33 3.65 -5.72 -4.29
CA ALA A 33 4.87 -6.47 -4.04
C ALA A 33 5.85 -6.35 -5.21
N GLN A 34 5.37 -6.55 -6.44
CA GLN A 34 6.16 -6.49 -7.66
C GLN A 34 6.63 -5.06 -7.98
N ALA A 35 5.87 -4.04 -7.58
CA ALA A 35 6.28 -2.63 -7.66
C ALA A 35 7.48 -2.31 -6.74
N GLY A 36 7.77 -3.18 -5.77
CA GLY A 36 8.73 -2.93 -4.69
C GLY A 36 8.19 -1.99 -3.60
N TRP A 37 6.88 -1.68 -3.62
CA TRP A 37 6.28 -0.74 -2.68
C TRP A 37 6.18 -1.31 -1.28
N LEU A 38 5.99 -2.63 -1.13
CA LEU A 38 6.03 -3.27 0.18
C LEU A 38 7.42 -3.13 0.85
N SER A 39 8.50 -3.14 0.05
CA SER A 39 9.85 -2.94 0.57
C SER A 39 10.19 -1.47 0.79
N GLN A 40 9.66 -0.58 -0.06
CA GLN A 40 9.92 0.86 0.01
C GLN A 40 9.11 1.54 1.13
N PHE A 41 7.89 1.06 1.38
CA PHE A 41 6.95 1.64 2.34
C PHE A 41 6.53 0.58 3.36
N ALA A 42 7.28 0.50 4.47
CA ALA A 42 7.02 -0.48 5.53
C ALA A 42 5.61 -0.34 6.14
N GLU A 43 5.07 0.88 6.23
CA GLU A 43 3.69 1.10 6.71
C GLU A 43 2.65 0.46 5.79
N LEU A 44 2.86 0.52 4.48
CA LEU A 44 2.00 -0.14 3.51
C LEU A 44 2.10 -1.66 3.64
N ALA A 45 3.31 -2.21 3.82
CA ALA A 45 3.50 -3.65 4.03
C ALA A 45 2.75 -4.16 5.26
N VAL A 46 2.92 -3.48 6.40
CA VAL A 46 2.20 -3.83 7.64
C VAL A 46 0.68 -3.74 7.45
N TRP A 47 0.20 -2.72 6.75
CA TRP A 47 -1.23 -2.60 6.45
C TRP A 47 -1.72 -3.73 5.54
N CYS A 48 -0.95 -4.10 4.50
CA CYS A 48 -1.29 -5.21 3.61
C CYS A 48 -1.36 -6.53 4.38
N GLU A 49 -0.41 -6.81 5.26
CA GLU A 49 -0.42 -8.01 6.11
C GLU A 49 -1.65 -8.04 7.04
N GLN A 50 -2.00 -6.90 7.65
CA GLN A 50 -3.19 -6.79 8.50
C GLN A 50 -4.50 -6.97 7.73
N MET A 51 -4.53 -6.61 6.45
CA MET A 51 -5.71 -6.68 5.60
C MET A 51 -5.77 -7.94 4.72
N VAL A 52 -4.72 -8.76 4.70
CA VAL A 52 -4.67 -9.98 3.86
C VAL A 52 -5.74 -11.00 4.28
N GLU A 53 -6.06 -11.04 5.57
CA GLU A 53 -7.13 -11.89 6.13
C GLU A 53 -8.48 -11.17 6.24
N VAL A 54 -8.54 -9.87 5.92
CA VAL A 54 -9.74 -9.04 6.09
C VAL A 54 -10.44 -8.88 4.75
N GLU A 55 -11.48 -9.69 4.55
CA GLU A 55 -12.30 -9.69 3.33
C GLU A 55 -13.11 -8.39 3.15
N VAL A 56 -13.43 -7.69 4.26
CA VAL A 56 -14.15 -6.41 4.26
C VAL A 56 -13.35 -5.33 4.98
N PRO A 57 -12.75 -4.36 4.27
CA PRO A 57 -11.98 -3.29 4.89
C PRO A 57 -12.89 -2.45 5.82
N LYS A 58 -12.71 -2.57 7.14
CA LYS A 58 -13.38 -1.67 8.09
C LYS A 58 -12.82 -0.26 7.91
N ALA A 59 -13.71 0.70 7.68
CA ALA A 59 -13.46 2.05 7.20
C ALA A 59 -12.44 2.94 7.97
N LYS A 60 -11.86 2.49 9.09
CA LYS A 60 -11.08 3.32 10.02
C LYS A 60 -9.57 3.40 9.73
N LEU A 61 -9.00 2.47 8.97
CA LEU A 61 -7.57 2.45 8.64
C LEU A 61 -7.39 2.45 7.12
N TRP A 62 -6.13 2.51 6.64
CA TRP A 62 -5.76 2.92 5.28
C TRP A 62 -6.64 2.31 4.19
N HIS A 63 -6.85 3.04 3.09
CA HIS A 63 -7.71 2.59 1.99
C HIS A 63 -6.86 2.45 0.73
N VAL A 64 -6.85 1.26 0.13
CA VAL A 64 -6.47 1.11 -1.28
C VAL A 64 -7.74 1.05 -2.09
N GLY A 65 -7.76 1.82 -3.17
CA GLY A 65 -8.84 1.78 -4.13
C GLY A 65 -8.35 1.68 -5.54
N VAL A 66 -9.17 1.13 -6.42
CA VAL A 66 -8.98 1.23 -7.86
C VAL A 66 -10.02 2.21 -8.37
N TYR A 67 -9.61 3.27 -9.08
CA TYR A 67 -10.52 4.34 -9.54
C TYR A 67 -11.41 4.94 -8.42
N ALA A 68 -10.81 5.31 -7.28
CA ALA A 68 -11.51 5.80 -6.10
C ALA A 68 -12.54 4.82 -5.47
N GLN A 69 -12.62 3.58 -5.95
CA GLN A 69 -13.44 2.52 -5.34
C GLN A 69 -12.58 1.64 -4.44
N LYS A 70 -13.01 1.44 -3.20
CA LYS A 70 -12.32 0.55 -2.24
C LYS A 70 -12.40 -0.88 -2.75
N GLN A 71 -11.25 -1.52 -2.94
CA GLN A 71 -11.17 -2.91 -3.42
C GLN A 71 -10.39 -3.77 -2.41
N PRO A 72 -10.73 -5.06 -2.27
CA PRO A 72 -9.96 -5.98 -1.45
C PRO A 72 -8.59 -6.23 -2.07
N LEU A 73 -7.62 -6.65 -1.24
CA LEU A 73 -6.28 -7.03 -1.72
C LEU A 73 -6.29 -8.21 -2.70
N SER A 74 -7.31 -9.06 -2.61
CA SER A 74 -7.58 -10.19 -3.51
C SER A 74 -8.18 -9.78 -4.86
N TYR A 75 -8.47 -8.49 -5.06
CA TYR A 75 -8.97 -7.97 -6.33
C TYR A 75 -7.98 -8.25 -7.46
N GLN A 76 -8.46 -8.86 -8.54
CA GLN A 76 -7.67 -9.12 -9.75
C GLN A 76 -7.63 -7.87 -10.61
N LEU A 77 -6.42 -7.43 -10.92
CA LEU A 77 -6.20 -6.22 -11.69
C LEU A 77 -6.55 -6.42 -13.16
N GLN A 78 -7.12 -5.38 -13.75
CA GLN A 78 -7.42 -5.24 -15.16
C GLN A 78 -6.45 -4.27 -15.85
N ALA A 79 -6.39 -4.34 -17.18
CA ALA A 79 -5.57 -3.42 -17.95
C ALA A 79 -6.05 -1.98 -17.74
N TYR A 80 -5.10 -1.09 -17.51
CA TYR A 80 -5.28 0.34 -17.23
C TYR A 80 -5.89 0.64 -15.85
N ASP A 81 -5.89 -0.32 -14.93
CA ASP A 81 -6.30 -0.04 -13.56
C ASP A 81 -5.39 0.98 -12.89
N ARG A 82 -6.00 1.92 -12.18
CA ARG A 82 -5.30 2.91 -11.35
C ARG A 82 -5.47 2.58 -9.89
N ILE A 83 -4.45 1.95 -9.32
CA ILE A 83 -4.33 1.58 -7.92
C ILE A 83 -3.93 2.84 -7.14
N GLU A 84 -4.82 3.32 -6.28
CA GLU A 84 -4.64 4.49 -5.44
C GLU A 84 -4.53 4.04 -3.98
N VAL A 85 -3.35 4.22 -3.41
CA VAL A 85 -3.07 3.97 -2.00
C VAL A 85 -3.24 5.28 -1.23
N TYR A 86 -4.27 5.34 -0.38
CA TYR A 86 -4.53 6.47 0.52
C TYR A 86 -4.15 6.12 1.95
N ARG A 87 -3.35 6.98 2.58
CA ARG A 87 -3.11 6.91 4.02
C ARG A 87 -4.38 7.24 4.81
N SER A 88 -4.56 6.58 5.96
CA SER A 88 -5.56 7.04 6.93
C SER A 88 -5.14 8.40 7.48
N LEU A 89 -6.10 9.32 7.59
CA LEU A 89 -5.90 10.65 8.17
C LEU A 89 -5.73 10.61 9.70
N ASN A 90 -5.87 9.45 10.33
CA ASN A 90 -5.55 9.30 11.74
C ASN A 90 -4.04 9.14 11.92
N ALA A 91 -3.39 10.26 12.22
CA ALA A 91 -2.14 10.28 12.96
C ALA A 91 -2.33 9.50 14.28
N ASP A 92 -1.98 8.22 14.29
CA ASP A 92 -1.90 7.46 15.53
C ASP A 92 -0.53 7.75 16.18
N PRO A 93 -0.46 8.42 17.35
CA PRO A 93 0.79 8.96 17.91
C PRO A 93 1.81 7.90 18.38
N MET A 94 1.52 6.60 18.25
CA MET A 94 2.24 5.54 18.98
C MET A 94 3.36 4.81 18.21
N SER A 95 3.41 4.82 16.87
CA SER A 95 4.45 4.04 16.16
C SER A 95 5.81 4.73 16.02
N GLN A 96 5.90 6.06 16.19
CA GLN A 96 7.22 6.73 16.27
C GLN A 96 8.00 6.37 17.54
N ARG A 97 7.37 5.69 18.50
CA ARG A 97 8.04 5.30 19.75
C ARG A 97 8.87 4.01 19.65
N LYS A 98 8.82 3.25 18.55
CA LYS A 98 9.51 1.94 18.45
C LYS A 98 10.79 1.91 17.60
N SER A 99 11.09 2.94 16.79
CA SER A 99 12.30 2.97 15.95
C SER A 99 13.46 3.81 16.53
N LYS A 100 13.44 4.14 17.82
CA LYS A 100 14.59 4.74 18.53
C LYS A 100 15.23 3.81 19.57
N SER A 101 15.03 2.50 19.47
CA SER A 101 15.65 1.52 20.39
C SER A 101 16.75 0.67 19.77
N VAL A 102 17.25 1.00 18.57
CA VAL A 102 18.45 0.35 18.01
C VAL A 102 19.32 1.39 17.29
N ALA A 103 19.89 2.34 18.03
CA ALA A 103 21.05 3.07 17.55
C ALA A 103 21.93 3.48 18.74
N LYS A 104 23.08 2.79 18.83
CA LYS A 104 24.31 3.10 19.58
C LYS A 104 24.31 2.87 21.09
N SER A 105 24.83 1.71 21.49
CA SER A 105 25.99 1.70 22.39
C SER A 105 26.79 0.41 22.17
N SER A 106 27.94 0.54 21.52
CA SER A 106 29.02 -0.44 21.56
C SER A 106 30.30 0.38 21.61
N ASN A 107 30.79 0.61 22.82
CA ASN A 107 32.17 0.94 23.11
C ASN A 107 32.50 0.45 24.51
#